data_AF-A0A940X4H1-F1
#
_entry.id   AF-A0A940X4H1-F1
#
_cell.length_a   1.000
_cell.length_b   1.000
_cell.length_c   1.000
_cell.angle_alpha   90.00
_cell.angle_beta   90.00
_cell.angle_gamma   90.00
#
_symmetry.space_group_name_H-M   'P 1'
#
loop_
_entity.id
_entity.type
_entity.pdbx_description
1 polymer ?
#
loop_
_entity_poly.entity_id
_entity_poly.type
_entity_poly.pdbx_seq_one_letter_code
_entity_poly.pdbx_strand_id
1 'polypeptide(L)'
;MRLLCSSSSLTFVHSLRIALDGEGIDTFCSDADSNLSSIAGPMTGTAARIYVLDEEDWDRAVAVMKHLDPSIGRAEATTGQARGAWPQWVWIGLGLVVAIVVAGLLGGQH
;
A
#
# COMPACT_ATOMS: atom_id res chain seq x y z
N MET A 1 14.59 -15.53 -14.41
CA MET A 1 13.62 -15.41 -13.31
C MET A 1 14.01 -14.31 -12.34
N ARG A 2 13.18 -13.27 -12.21
CA ARG A 2 13.48 -12.05 -11.44
C ARG A 2 12.23 -11.56 -10.68
N LEU A 3 12.41 -11.10 -9.44
CA LEU A 3 11.30 -10.64 -8.58
C LEU A 3 10.75 -9.31 -9.10
N LEU A 4 9.47 -9.29 -9.50
CA LEU A 4 8.76 -8.09 -9.96
C LEU A 4 8.21 -7.28 -8.78
N CYS A 5 7.48 -7.93 -7.88
CA CYS A 5 6.88 -7.27 -6.73
C CYS A 5 6.67 -8.22 -5.56
N SER A 6 6.61 -7.67 -4.35
CA SER A 6 6.21 -8.34 -3.13
C SER A 6 5.14 -7.50 -2.44
N SER A 7 3.93 -8.03 -2.27
CA SER A 7 2.81 -7.30 -1.67
C SER A 7 1.99 -8.20 -0.75
N SER A 8 1.56 -7.66 0.38
CA SER A 8 0.61 -8.33 1.30
C SER A 8 -0.84 -8.15 0.86
N SER A 9 -1.11 -7.33 -0.16
CA SER A 9 -2.46 -7.14 -0.71
C SER A 9 -2.77 -8.21 -1.74
N LEU A 10 -3.56 -9.22 -1.33
CA LEU A 10 -4.01 -10.29 -2.22
C LEU A 10 -4.80 -9.76 -3.42
N THR A 11 -5.62 -8.72 -3.22
CA THR A 11 -6.38 -8.08 -4.31
C THR A 11 -5.46 -7.46 -5.36
N PHE A 12 -4.39 -6.79 -4.92
CA PHE A 12 -3.39 -6.23 -5.84
C PHE A 12 -2.66 -7.33 -6.60
N VAL A 13 -2.17 -8.35 -5.90
CA VAL A 13 -1.45 -9.48 -6.51
C VAL A 13 -2.32 -10.23 -7.51
N HIS A 14 -3.60 -10.44 -7.19
CA HIS A 14 -4.55 -11.07 -8.10
C HIS A 14 -4.81 -10.22 -9.35
N SER A 15 -4.99 -8.90 -9.18
CA SER A 15 -5.21 -7.97 -10.31
C SER A 15 -3.98 -7.88 -11.20
N LEU A 16 -2.78 -7.82 -10.60
CA LEU A 16 -1.52 -7.81 -11.33
C LEU A 16 -1.31 -9.10 -12.12
N ARG A 17 -1.64 -10.25 -11.54
CA ARG A 17 -1.54 -11.55 -12.22
C ARG A 17 -2.43 -11.62 -13.45
N ILE A 18 -3.69 -11.16 -13.36
CA ILE A 18 -4.62 -11.13 -14.49
C ILE A 18 -4.07 -10.25 -15.62
N ALA A 19 -3.51 -9.09 -15.29
CA ALA A 19 -2.98 -8.18 -16.30
C ALA A 19 -1.71 -8.72 -16.99
N LEU A 20 -0.82 -9.38 -16.23
CA LEU A 20 0.37 -10.03 -16.79
C LEU A 20 0.00 -11.21 -17.70
N ASP A 21 -1.00 -12.00 -17.30
CA ASP A 21 -1.55 -13.09 -18.11
C ASP A 21 -2.18 -12.56 -19.41
N GLY A 22 -2.93 -11.44 -19.34
CA GLY A 22 -3.50 -10.78 -20.51
C GLY A 22 -2.46 -10.26 -21.51
N GLU A 23 -1.25 -9.94 -21.06
CA GLU A 23 -0.11 -9.54 -21.89
C GLU A 23 0.74 -10.74 -22.36
N GLY A 24 0.39 -11.96 -21.95
CA GLY A 24 1.10 -13.20 -22.27
C GLY A 24 2.45 -13.33 -21.57
N ILE A 25 2.65 -12.65 -20.43
CA ILE A 25 3.91 -12.65 -19.69
C ILE A 25 3.95 -13.83 -18.72
N ASP A 26 4.94 -14.71 -18.89
CA ASP A 26 5.08 -15.88 -18.03
C ASP A 26 5.62 -15.50 -16.65
N THR A 27 4.82 -15.78 -15.62
CA THR A 27 5.11 -15.38 -14.24
C THR A 27 4.88 -16.51 -13.24
N PHE A 28 5.75 -16.56 -12.23
CA PHE A 28 5.62 -17.43 -11.08
C PHE A 28 5.20 -16.63 -9.86
N CYS A 29 4.13 -17.06 -9.19
CA CYS A 29 3.66 -16.45 -7.95
C CYS A 29 3.96 -17.37 -6.78
N SER A 30 4.80 -16.91 -5.86
CA SER A 30 4.94 -17.52 -4.53
C SER A 30 3.85 -16.92 -3.66
N ASP A 31 2.70 -17.59 -3.58
CA ASP A 31 1.72 -17.30 -2.55
C ASP A 31 2.36 -17.64 -1.20
N ALA A 32 2.31 -16.70 -0.26
CA ALA A 32 2.68 -17.00 1.10
C ALA A 32 1.48 -17.69 1.75
N ASP A 33 1.27 -18.95 1.37
CA ASP A 33 0.19 -19.77 1.88
C ASP A 33 0.36 -19.88 3.40
N SER A 34 -0.32 -18.99 4.10
CA SER A 34 -0.37 -18.93 5.57
C SER A 34 -1.43 -19.88 6.10
N ASN A 35 -1.99 -20.74 5.24
CA ASN A 35 -3.21 -21.49 5.54
C ASN A 35 -2.96 -22.94 5.91
N LEU A 36 -1.71 -23.35 6.15
CA LEU A 36 -1.42 -24.59 6.86
C LEU A 36 -0.52 -24.34 8.08
N SER A 37 -1.18 -24.25 9.23
CA SER A 37 -0.71 -24.70 10.54
C SER A 37 0.45 -23.91 11.18
N SER A 38 0.10 -22.86 11.92
CA SER A 38 0.41 -22.83 13.35
C SER A 38 -0.27 -21.63 13.99
N ILE A 39 -1.09 -21.89 15.00
CA ILE A 39 -1.65 -20.88 15.92
C ILE A 39 -0.54 -20.15 16.74
N ALA A 40 0.73 -20.40 16.44
CA ALA A 40 1.92 -19.87 17.10
C ALA A 40 3.08 -19.54 16.13
N GLY A 41 2.81 -19.16 14.87
CA GLY A 41 3.85 -18.66 13.96
C GLY A 41 4.15 -17.17 14.18
N PRO A 42 5.41 -16.71 14.08
CA PRO A 42 5.73 -15.29 14.19
C PRO A 42 4.98 -14.51 13.11
N MET A 43 4.32 -13.41 13.49
CA MET A 43 3.59 -12.49 12.60
C MET A 43 4.53 -11.70 11.66
N THR A 44 5.45 -12.37 10.99
CA THR A 44 6.26 -11.77 9.93
C THR A 44 5.41 -11.77 8.67
N GLY A 45 4.88 -10.60 8.34
CA GLY A 45 3.87 -10.39 7.29
C GLY A 45 4.10 -11.21 6.03
N THR A 46 3.13 -12.04 5.72
CA THR A 46 3.10 -12.90 4.54
C THR A 46 2.75 -12.05 3.32
N ALA A 47 3.78 -11.60 2.62
CA ALA A 47 3.66 -10.91 1.34
C ALA A 47 3.78 -11.92 0.20
N ALA A 48 2.79 -11.96 -0.68
CA ALA A 48 2.86 -12.73 -1.91
C ALA A 48 3.85 -12.07 -2.88
N ARG A 49 4.63 -12.91 -3.58
CA ARG A 49 5.72 -12.48 -4.45
C ARG A 49 5.47 -12.94 -5.88
N ILE A 50 5.54 -12.01 -6.83
CA ILE A 50 5.43 -12.30 -8.26
C ILE A 50 6.81 -12.18 -8.90
N TYR A 51 7.20 -13.20 -9.63
CA TYR A 51 8.45 -13.30 -10.36
C TYR A 51 8.16 -13.42 -11.85
N VAL A 52 8.88 -12.68 -12.68
CA VAL A 52 8.85 -12.84 -14.14
C VAL A 52 9.88 -13.90 -14.49
N LEU A 53 9.50 -14.88 -15.30
CA LEU A 53 10.38 -16.00 -15.65
C LEU A 53 11.43 -15.58 -16.68
N ASP A 54 10.98 -14.86 -17.70
CA ASP A 54 11.79 -14.38 -18.81
C ASP A 54 12.36 -12.97 -18.57
N GLU A 55 13.57 -12.70 -19.06
CA GLU A 55 14.20 -11.37 -18.90
C GLU A 55 13.80 -10.39 -19.99
N GLU A 56 13.42 -10.86 -21.18
CA GLU A 56 12.99 -10.02 -22.31
C GLU A 56 11.64 -9.35 -22.00
N ASP A 57 10.78 -10.03 -21.25
CA ASP A 57 9.48 -9.50 -20.81
C ASP A 57 9.55 -8.62 -19.56
N TRP A 58 10.72 -8.44 -18.96
CA TRP A 58 10.87 -7.69 -17.71
C TRP A 58 10.35 -6.25 -17.82
N ASP A 59 10.74 -5.52 -18.88
CA ASP A 59 10.35 -4.12 -19.07
C ASP A 59 8.83 -3.99 -19.27
N ARG A 60 8.23 -4.93 -20.00
CA ARG A 60 6.78 -5.02 -20.20
C ARG A 60 6.05 -5.31 -18.89
N ALA A 61 6.54 -6.26 -18.10
CA ALA A 61 5.95 -6.60 -16.81
C ALA A 61 5.98 -5.42 -15.81
N VAL A 62 7.06 -4.64 -15.81
CA VAL A 62 7.17 -3.41 -15.02
C VAL A 62 6.18 -2.35 -15.50
N ALA A 63 5.97 -2.20 -16.81
CA ALA A 63 5.00 -1.26 -17.37
C ALA A 63 3.55 -1.61 -16.98
N VAL A 64 3.21 -2.90 -16.99
CA VAL A 64 1.91 -3.42 -16.52
C VAL A 64 1.72 -3.13 -15.04
N MET A 65 2.72 -3.43 -14.21
CA MET A 65 2.67 -3.15 -12.77
C MET A 65 2.46 -1.65 -12.48
N LYS A 66 3.15 -0.76 -13.20
CA LYS A 66 3.00 0.70 -13.06
C LYS A 66 1.61 1.21 -13.46
N HIS A 67 0.94 0.57 -14.42
CA HIS A 67 -0.43 0.92 -14.80
C HIS A 67 -1.46 0.52 -13.74
N LEU A 68 -1.23 -0.62 -13.08
CA LEU A 68 -2.11 -1.14 -12.02
C LEU A 68 -1.93 -0.45 -10.68
N ASP A 69 -0.74 0.08 -10.40
CA ASP A 69 -0.46 0.86 -9.20
C ASP A 69 -0.28 2.34 -9.54
N PRO A 70 -1.36 3.14 -9.63
CA PRO A 70 -1.25 4.59 -9.80
C PRO A 70 -0.58 5.28 -8.59
N SER A 71 -0.41 4.58 -7.47
CA SER A 71 0.33 5.06 -6.28
C SER A 71 1.86 5.01 -6.46
N ILE A 72 2.41 4.10 -7.28
CA ILE A 72 3.84 4.05 -7.61
C ILE A 72 4.23 5.24 -8.53
N GLY A 73 3.33 5.72 -9.39
CA GLY A 73 3.49 6.98 -10.12
C GLY A 73 3.23 8.25 -9.29
N ARG A 74 2.52 8.13 -8.16
CA ARG A 74 2.27 9.23 -7.21
C ARG A 74 3.34 9.33 -6.12
N ALA A 75 4.30 8.41 -6.09
CA ALA A 75 5.44 8.46 -5.17
C ALA A 75 6.52 9.48 -5.60
N GLU A 76 6.63 9.83 -6.89
CA GLU A 76 7.57 10.86 -7.37
C GLU A 76 6.95 12.25 -7.58
N ALA A 77 5.62 12.39 -7.52
CA ALA A 77 4.94 13.70 -7.56
C ALA A 77 4.41 14.16 -6.19
N THR A 78 4.91 13.56 -5.09
CA THR A 78 4.63 14.04 -3.73
C THR A 78 5.88 14.06 -2.86
N THR A 79 7.03 14.46 -3.40
CA THR A 79 8.12 15.08 -2.62
C THR A 79 7.77 16.54 -2.30
N GLY A 80 6.60 16.71 -1.71
CA GLY A 80 6.07 18.00 -1.28
C GLY A 80 5.31 17.80 0.02
N GLN A 81 6.02 18.01 1.13
CA GLN A 81 5.50 18.12 2.49
C GLN A 81 5.32 16.80 3.26
N ALA A 82 6.46 16.27 3.74
CA ALA A 82 6.51 15.65 5.05
C ALA A 82 6.02 16.66 6.10
N ARG A 83 4.70 16.76 6.29
CA ARG A 83 4.17 17.31 7.53
C ARG A 83 4.40 16.23 8.56
N GLY A 84 5.44 16.44 9.37
CA GLY A 84 5.83 15.55 10.44
C GLY A 84 4.60 15.00 11.14
N ALA A 85 4.63 13.71 11.43
CA ALA A 85 3.63 13.09 12.29
C ALA A 85 3.72 13.76 13.66
N TRP A 86 2.96 14.85 13.83
CA TRP A 86 2.85 15.51 15.12
C TRP A 86 2.23 14.49 16.08
N PRO A 87 2.75 14.38 17.31
CA PRO A 87 2.25 13.41 18.27
C PRO A 87 0.74 13.53 18.38
N GLN A 88 0.03 12.40 18.39
CA GLN A 88 -1.44 12.37 18.42
C GLN A 88 -2.05 13.25 19.53
N TRP A 89 -1.31 13.45 20.64
CA TRP A 89 -1.63 14.37 21.73
C TRP A 89 -1.83 15.83 21.29
N VAL A 90 -1.13 16.30 20.25
CA VAL A 90 -1.28 17.67 19.75
C VAL A 90 -2.60 17.83 18.99
N TRP A 91 -3.04 16.81 18.25
CA TRP A 91 -4.35 16.81 17.61
C TRP A 91 -5.49 16.79 18.62
N ILE A 92 -5.33 16.05 19.72
CA ILE A 92 -6.29 16.02 20.83
C ILE A 92 -6.36 17.38 21.53
N GLY A 93 -5.21 17.99 21.83
CA GLY A 93 -5.15 19.33 22.43
C GLY A 93 -5.77 20.41 21.55
N LEU A 94 -5.47 20.38 20.24
CA LEU A 94 -6.05 21.32 19.28
C LEU A 94 -7.57 21.18 19.20
N GLY A 95 -8.10 19.95 19.17
CA GLY A 95 -9.54 19.70 19.18
C GLY A 95 -10.23 20.27 20.43
N LEU A 96 -9.63 20.09 21.61
CA LEU A 96 -10.16 20.61 22.87
C LEU A 96 -10.21 22.15 22.88
N VAL A 97 -9.14 22.81 22.41
CA VAL A 97 -9.08 24.28 22.34
C VAL A 97 -10.15 24.82 21.40
N VAL A 98 -10.33 24.22 20.23
CA VAL A 98 -11.38 24.63 19.28
C VAL A 98 -12.77 24.46 19.89
N ALA A 99 -13.03 23.34 20.57
CA ALA A 99 -14.32 23.11 21.23
C ALA A 99 -14.62 24.17 22.30
N ILE A 100 -13.63 24.58 23.10
CA ILE A 100 -13.78 25.62 24.12
C ILE A 100 -14.06 26.99 23.48
N VAL A 101 -13.35 27.36 22.41
CA VAL A 101 -13.57 28.63 21.70
C VAL A 101 -14.96 28.67 21.07
N VAL A 102 -15.39 27.58 20.43
CA VAL A 102 -16.73 27.46 19.85
C VAL A 102 -17.81 27.54 20.93
N ALA A 103 -17.64 26.82 22.03
CA ALA A 103 -18.56 26.88 23.17
C ALA A 103 -18.61 28.27 23.81
N GLY A 104 -17.47 28.98 23.91
CA GLY A 104 -17.41 30.36 24.41
C GLY A 104 -18.08 31.37 23.48
N LEU A 105 -17.94 31.21 22.15
CA LEU A 105 -18.61 32.05 21.16
C LEU A 105 -20.12 31.82 21.10
N LEU A 106 -20.57 30.58 21.33
CA LEU A 106 -22.00 30.25 21.42
C LEU A 106 -22.60 30.66 22.77
N GLY A 107 -21.85 30.54 23.86
CA GLY A 107 -22.28 30.93 25.21
C GLY A 107 -22.26 32.43 25.47
N GLY A 108 -21.54 33.22 24.67
CA GLY A 108 -21.49 34.68 24.76
C GLY A 108 -22.62 35.43 24.05
N GLN A 109 -23.60 34.72 23.47
CA GLN A 109 -24.77 35.32 22.80
C GLN A 109 -26.05 35.32 23.67
N HIS A 110 -25.91 35.13 24.99
CA HIS A 110 -27.00 35.26 25.96
C HIS A 110 -26.75 36.43 26.91
#